data_AF-A0A840N9T5-F1
#
_entry.id   AF-A0A840N9T5-F1
#
_cell.length_a   1.000
_cell.length_b   1.000
_cell.length_c   1.000
_cell.angle_alpha   90.00
_cell.angle_beta   90.00
_cell.angle_gamma   90.00
#
_symmetry.space_group_name_H-M   'P 1'
#
loop_
_entity.id
_entity.type
_entity.pdbx_description
1 polymer ?
#
loop_
_entity_poly.entity_id
_entity_poly.type
_entity_poly.pdbx_seq_one_letter_code
_entity_poly.pdbx_strand_id
1 'polypeptide(L)'
;MNGKKHLPMAWHFERVSSREAYTFRWGRGSGMITVHRGDARGSHSDDNLVDCLPVGIDWIDDQDVRVQARKWIRANAGRGVR
;
A
#
# COMPACT_ATOMS: atom_id res chain seq x y z
N MET A 1 -29.88 11.09 -4.58
CA MET A 1 -28.50 10.89 -5.08
C MET A 1 -27.57 10.93 -3.87
N ASN A 2 -27.23 9.78 -3.28
CA ASN A 2 -26.30 9.76 -2.15
C ASN A 2 -24.88 9.87 -2.71
N GLY A 3 -24.29 11.05 -2.58
CA GLY A 3 -22.90 11.30 -2.93
C GLY A 3 -22.02 10.29 -2.20
N LYS A 4 -21.39 9.38 -2.96
CA LYS A 4 -20.33 8.52 -2.46
C LYS A 4 -19.26 9.45 -1.90
N LYS A 5 -19.25 9.65 -0.58
CA LYS A 5 -18.13 10.27 0.11
C LYS A 5 -16.92 9.43 -0.30
N HIS A 6 -16.06 9.99 -1.16
CA HIS A 6 -14.74 9.42 -1.40
C HIS A 6 -14.06 9.41 -0.05
N LEU A 7 -14.09 8.25 0.62
CA LEU A 7 -13.34 8.10 1.86
C LEU A 7 -11.87 8.25 1.46
N PRO A 8 -11.10 9.11 2.15
CA PRO A 8 -9.73 9.38 1.76
C PRO A 8 -8.94 8.07 1.77
N MET A 9 -8.27 7.78 0.65
CA MET A 9 -7.34 6.66 0.50
C MET A 9 -6.00 7.09 1.10
N ALA A 10 -5.46 6.29 2.00
CA ALA A 10 -4.08 6.45 2.46
C ALA A 10 -3.15 5.67 1.51
N TRP A 11 -2.01 6.26 1.18
CA TRP A 11 -0.98 5.54 0.46
C TRP A 11 0.41 5.99 0.89
N HIS A 12 1.37 5.08 0.72
CA HIS A 12 2.77 5.35 0.96
C HIS A 12 3.60 4.77 -0.17
N PHE A 13 4.50 5.56 -0.72
CA PHE A 13 5.46 5.10 -1.72
C PHE A 13 6.85 5.18 -1.12
N GLU A 14 7.60 4.10 -1.29
CA GLU A 14 8.99 4.00 -0.84
C GLU A 14 9.84 3.48 -1.99
N ARG A 15 10.94 4.19 -2.27
CA ARG A 15 11.97 3.73 -3.20
C ARG A 15 13.09 3.08 -2.39
N VAL A 16 13.26 1.77 -2.56
CA VAL A 16 14.27 0.97 -1.83
C VAL A 16 15.64 1.07 -2.52
N SER A 17 15.68 1.12 -3.84
CA SER A 17 16.89 1.29 -4.64
C SER A 17 16.61 2.02 -5.95
N SER A 18 17.63 2.21 -6.80
CA SER A 18 17.46 2.79 -8.15
C SER A 18 16.56 1.94 -9.06
N ARG A 19 16.35 0.66 -8.76
CA ARG A 19 15.56 -0.28 -9.57
C ARG A 19 14.35 -0.87 -8.84
N GLU A 20 14.18 -0.55 -7.56
CA GLU A 20 13.16 -1.17 -6.72
C GLU A 20 12.42 -0.11 -5.92
N ALA A 21 11.12 -0.06 -6.12
CA ALA A 21 10.21 0.82 -5.40
C ALA A 21 8.87 0.11 -5.21
N TYR A 22 8.12 0.56 -4.20
CA TYR A 22 6.83 -0.01 -3.86
C TYR A 22 5.82 1.07 -3.48
N THR A 23 4.56 0.82 -3.81
CA THR A 23 3.42 1.64 -3.39
C THR A 23 2.47 0.79 -2.54
N PHE A 24 2.19 1.26 -1.33
CA PHE A 24 1.26 0.67 -0.38
C PHE A 24 -0.02 1.50 -0.40
N ARG A 25 -1.17 0.87 -0.69
CA ARG A 25 -2.47 1.56 -0.75
C ARG A 25 -3.42 0.96 0.26
N TRP A 26 -4.11 1.81 0.99
CA TRP A 26 -5.19 1.43 1.89
C TRP A 26 -6.41 2.34 1.69
N GLY A 27 -7.51 1.75 1.21
CA GLY A 27 -8.80 2.43 1.18
C GLY A 27 -9.48 2.33 2.54
N ARG A 28 -10.02 3.43 3.07
CA ARG A 28 -10.84 3.38 4.29
C ARG A 28 -12.03 2.43 4.11
N GLY A 29 -12.12 1.41 4.97
CA GLY A 29 -13.10 0.31 4.87
C GLY A 29 -12.57 -0.95 4.17
N SER A 30 -11.37 -0.88 3.57
CA SER A 30 -10.64 -2.08 3.12
C SER A 30 -10.01 -2.76 4.33
N GLY A 31 -10.25 -4.07 4.46
CA GLY A 31 -9.57 -4.91 5.46
C GLY A 31 -8.11 -5.23 5.11
N MET A 32 -7.58 -4.68 4.01
CA MET A 32 -6.22 -4.96 3.53
C MET A 32 -5.51 -3.73 2.95
N ILE A 33 -4.19 -3.67 3.09
CA ILE A 33 -3.28 -2.88 2.26
C ILE A 33 -2.93 -3.70 1.03
N THR A 34 -2.97 -3.08 -0.15
CA THR A 34 -2.36 -3.65 -1.35
C THR A 34 -0.95 -3.10 -1.56
N VAL A 35 0.01 -3.96 -1.87
CA VAL A 35 1.41 -3.60 -2.17
C VAL A 35 1.65 -3.74 -3.66
N HIS A 36 2.14 -2.68 -4.29
CA HIS A 36 2.40 -2.63 -5.72
C HIS A 36 3.87 -2.39 -5.99
N ARG A 37 4.41 -3.02 -7.04
CA ARG A 37 5.75 -2.69 -7.54
C ARG A 37 5.73 -1.37 -8.30
N GLY A 38 6.71 -0.53 -8.04
CA GLY A 38 6.88 0.78 -8.67
C GLY A 38 6.03 1.88 -8.07
N ASP A 39 5.93 2.98 -8.81
CA ASP A 39 5.09 4.12 -8.46
C ASP A 39 3.68 3.92 -9.04
N ALA A 40 2.73 3.61 -8.17
CA ALA A 40 1.32 3.45 -8.50
C ALA A 40 0.46 4.57 -7.90
N ARG A 41 1.07 5.71 -7.52
CA ARG A 41 0.35 6.86 -6.94
C ARG A 41 -0.73 7.33 -7.91
N GLY A 42 -1.98 7.35 -7.46
CA GLY A 42 -3.13 7.81 -8.25
C GLY A 42 -3.68 6.81 -9.28
N SER A 43 -3.06 5.64 -9.44
CA SER A 43 -3.66 4.54 -10.20
C SER A 43 -4.55 3.70 -9.28
N HIS A 44 -5.69 3.24 -9.81
CA HIS A 44 -6.55 2.24 -9.19
C HIS A 44 -6.32 0.83 -9.76
N SER A 45 -5.40 0.67 -10.72
CA SER A 45 -5.08 -0.64 -11.30
C SER A 45 -4.32 -1.53 -10.31
N ASP A 46 -4.44 -2.84 -10.51
CA ASP A 46 -3.72 -3.90 -9.79
C ASP A 46 -2.64 -4.58 -10.66
N ASP A 47 -2.32 -4.04 -11.83
CA ASP A 47 -1.33 -4.62 -12.77
C ASP A 47 0.06 -4.86 -12.16
N ASN A 48 0.40 -4.10 -11.12
CA ASN A 48 1.67 -4.22 -10.40
C ASN A 48 1.49 -4.76 -8.97
N LEU A 49 0.34 -5.34 -8.64
CA LEU A 49 0.08 -5.92 -7.32
C LEU A 49 1.04 -7.09 -7.07
N VAL A 50 1.76 -7.02 -5.95
CA VAL A 50 2.72 -8.06 -5.54
C VAL A 50 2.39 -8.65 -4.16
N ASP A 51 1.58 -7.99 -3.35
CA ASP A 51 1.14 -8.53 -2.06
C ASP A 51 -0.12 -7.83 -1.50
N CYS A 52 -0.78 -8.49 -0.55
CA CYS A 52 -1.89 -7.98 0.22
C CYS A 52 -1.65 -8.21 1.73
N LEU A 53 -1.63 -7.14 2.51
CA LEU A 53 -1.39 -7.19 3.95
C LEU A 53 -2.71 -7.00 4.70
N PRO A 54 -3.09 -7.91 5.62
CA PRO A 54 -4.27 -7.72 6.44
C PRO A 54 -4.09 -6.49 7.35
N VAL A 55 -5.13 -5.67 7.41
CA VAL A 55 -5.22 -4.50 8.28
C VAL A 55 -5.91 -4.92 9.57
N GLY A 56 -5.32 -4.54 10.71
CA GLY A 56 -5.96 -4.75 12.02
C GLY A 56 -7.18 -3.85 12.17
N ILE A 57 -8.16 -4.28 12.97
CA ILE A 57 -9.42 -3.53 13.18
C ILE A 57 -9.22 -2.11 13.74
N ASP A 58 -8.06 -1.87 14.35
CA ASP A 58 -7.72 -0.63 15.07
C ASP A 58 -6.90 0.38 14.26
N TRP A 59 -6.79 0.20 12.95
CA TRP A 59 -5.97 1.12 12.13
C TRP A 59 -6.75 2.38 11.77
N ILE A 60 -6.07 3.53 11.87
CA ILE A 60 -6.76 4.82 11.94
C ILE A 60 -6.34 5.74 10.78
N ASP A 61 -5.08 5.67 10.32
CA ASP A 61 -4.51 6.69 9.43
C ASP A 61 -3.32 6.23 8.53
N ASP A 62 -2.66 7.20 7.89
CA ASP A 62 -1.54 6.96 6.96
C ASP A 62 -0.24 6.54 7.66
N GLN A 63 -0.09 6.83 8.95
CA GLN A 63 1.08 6.45 9.73
C GLN A 63 1.17 4.93 9.87
N ASP A 64 0.04 4.26 10.09
CA ASP A 64 -0.03 2.79 10.12
C ASP A 64 0.43 2.16 8.80
N VAL A 65 -0.01 2.73 7.67
CA VAL A 65 0.40 2.28 6.33
C VAL A 65 1.92 2.39 6.16
N ARG A 66 2.54 3.48 6.64
CA ARG A 66 4.00 3.68 6.59
C ARG A 66 4.74 2.67 7.48
N VAL A 67 4.25 2.41 8.68
CA VAL A 67 4.86 1.42 9.59
C VAL A 67 4.87 0.04 8.92
N GLN A 68 3.79 -0.30 8.25
CA GLN A 68 3.59 -1.63 7.68
C GLN A 68 4.33 -1.80 6.37
N ALA A 69 4.38 -0.73 5.57
CA ALA A 69 5.28 -0.64 4.44
C ALA A 69 6.75 -0.90 4.85
N ARG A 70 7.23 -0.25 5.91
CA ARG A 70 8.61 -0.46 6.41
C ARG A 70 8.85 -1.89 6.88
N LYS A 71 7.90 -2.49 7.61
CA LYS A 71 7.99 -3.90 8.05
C LYS A 71 8.08 -4.83 6.85
N TRP A 72 7.21 -4.62 5.87
CA TRP A 72 7.16 -5.43 4.66
C TRP A 72 8.44 -5.28 3.83
N ILE A 73 8.92 -4.05 3.61
CA ILE A 73 10.15 -3.78 2.85
C ILE A 73 11.34 -4.48 3.48
N ARG A 74 11.48 -4.42 4.81
CA ARG A 74 12.56 -5.13 5.52
C ARG A 74 12.50 -6.65 5.34
N ALA A 75 11.30 -7.21 5.26
CA ALA A 75 11.10 -8.65 5.11
C ALA A 75 11.29 -9.13 3.65
N ASN A 76 10.94 -8.30 2.67
CA ASN A 76 10.72 -8.73 1.29
C ASN A 76 11.58 -8.03 0.23
N ALA A 77 11.98 -6.77 0.43
CA ALA A 77 12.72 -6.04 -0.58
C ALA A 77 14.11 -6.65 -0.81
N GLY A 78 14.56 -6.65 -2.07
CA GLY A 78 15.81 -7.31 -2.48
C GLY A 78 15.77 -8.84 -2.51
N ARG A 79 14.69 -9.49 -2.06
CA ARG A 79 14.54 -10.96 -2.12
C ARG A 79 13.84 -11.45 -3.39
N GLY A 80 13.52 -10.56 -4.32
CA GLY A 80 12.79 -10.90 -5.53
C GLY A 80 11.33 -11.24 -5.21
N VAL A 81 10.59 -10.25 -4.70
CA VAL A 81 9.14 -10.35 -4.48
C VAL A 81 8.51 -10.87 -5.78
N ARG A 82 7.86 -12.03 -5.70
CA ARG A 82 7.43 -12.79 -6.88
C ARG A 82 6.14 -12.27 -7.45
#